data_AF-A0A1V5B7L7-F1
#
_entry.id   AF-A0A1V5B7L7-F1
#
_cell.length_a   1.000
_cell.length_b   1.000
_cell.length_c   1.000
_cell.angle_alpha   90.00
_cell.angle_beta   90.00
_cell.angle_gamma   90.00
#
_symmetry.space_group_name_H-M   'P 1'
#
loop_
_entity.id
_entity.type
_entity.pdbx_description
1 polymer ?
#
loop_
_entity_poly.entity_id
_entity_poly.type
_entity_poly.pdbx_seq_one_letter_code
_entity_poly.pdbx_strand_id
1 'polypeptide(L)'
;MARGIVHLGKARRHPVEPREPAQPRAADVLSLQLQAAKEILAEVFGITLDEVDEMIRLRRKEQVLWPERFWLGADESHGGDA
;
A
#
# COMPACT_ATOMS: atom_id res chain seq x y z
N MET A 1 -7.78 46.36 48.48
CA MET A 1 -7.79 44.89 48.67
C MET A 1 -6.59 44.31 47.93
N ALA A 2 -5.83 43.44 48.59
CA ALA A 2 -4.50 42.99 48.19
C ALA A 2 -4.50 41.91 47.10
N ARG A 3 -3.39 41.84 46.36
CA ARG A 3 -3.12 40.92 45.24
C ARG A 3 -3.03 39.45 45.68
N GLY A 4 -3.53 38.54 44.86
CA GLY A 4 -3.30 37.10 44.97
C GLY A 4 -2.81 36.50 43.65
N ILE A 5 -1.51 36.29 43.55
CA ILE A 5 -0.87 35.24 42.72
C ILE A 5 -0.45 34.23 43.82
N VAL A 6 -0.70 32.91 43.79
CA VAL A 6 -0.34 31.82 42.88
C VAL A 6 -1.33 30.65 43.22
N HIS A 7 -1.50 29.56 42.47
CA HIS A 7 -0.62 28.38 42.53
C HIS A 7 -0.87 27.44 41.34
N LEU A 8 0.26 27.03 40.75
CA LEU A 8 0.52 25.93 39.82
C LEU A 8 -0.42 24.70 39.97
N GLY A 9 -1.19 24.43 38.92
CA GLY A 9 -1.64 23.08 38.58
C GLY A 9 -0.90 22.58 37.35
N LYS A 10 0.32 22.05 37.53
CA LYS A 10 1.06 21.37 36.45
C LYS A 10 0.36 20.05 36.12
N ALA A 11 -0.59 20.08 35.19
CA ALA A 11 -1.09 18.86 34.56
C ALA A 11 0.05 18.24 33.75
N ARG A 12 0.67 17.19 34.29
CA ARG A 12 1.61 16.34 33.57
C ARG A 12 0.85 15.61 32.46
N ARG A 13 0.72 16.24 31.29
CA ARG A 13 0.46 15.51 30.06
C ARG A 13 1.76 14.78 29.74
N HIS A 14 1.76 13.47 29.96
CA HIS A 14 2.78 12.63 29.35
C HIS A 14 2.71 12.88 27.84
N PRO A 15 3.83 13.22 27.18
CA PRO A 15 3.88 13.15 25.73
C PRO A 15 3.54 11.71 25.38
N VAL A 16 2.37 11.50 24.78
CA VAL A 16 2.13 10.27 24.03
C VAL A 16 3.15 10.37 22.92
N GLU A 17 4.25 9.63 23.06
CA GLU A 17 5.22 9.44 21.99
C GLU A 17 4.43 9.13 20.72
N PRO A 18 4.67 9.84 19.60
CA PRO A 18 4.12 9.45 18.32
C PRO A 18 4.57 8.01 18.07
N ARG A 19 3.67 7.07 18.31
CA ARG A 19 3.89 5.67 17.96
C ARG A 19 4.07 5.68 16.46
N GLU A 20 5.31 5.59 16.00
CA GLU A 20 5.63 5.57 14.59
C GLU A 20 4.71 4.53 13.95
N PRO A 21 3.98 4.88 12.87
CA PRO A 21 3.16 3.91 12.19
C PRO A 21 4.10 2.77 11.78
N ALA A 22 3.86 1.59 12.37
CA ALA A 22 4.65 0.41 12.07
C ALA A 22 4.65 0.26 10.54
N GLN A 23 5.83 0.32 9.94
CA GLN A 23 5.94 0.19 8.49
C GLN A 23 5.26 -1.12 8.09
N PRO A 24 4.26 -1.08 7.20
CA PRO A 24 3.60 -2.29 6.75
C PRO A 24 4.66 -3.17 6.09
N ARG A 25 4.61 -4.47 6.36
CA ARG A 25 5.58 -5.39 5.74
C ARG A 25 5.35 -5.36 4.24
N ALA A 26 6.40 -5.58 3.45
CA ALA A 26 6.28 -5.60 1.99
C ALA A 26 5.18 -6.56 1.50
N ALA A 27 4.96 -7.69 2.19
CA ALA A 27 3.88 -8.62 1.92
C ALA A 27 2.47 -8.03 2.13
N ASP A 28 2.31 -7.15 3.12
CA ASP A 28 1.03 -6.48 3.43
C ASP A 28 0.70 -5.46 2.33
N VAL A 29 1.70 -4.72 1.87
CA VAL A 29 1.57 -3.76 0.75
C VAL A 29 1.21 -4.49 -0.55
N LEU A 30 1.89 -5.60 -0.85
CA LEU A 30 1.62 -6.37 -2.06
C LEU A 30 0.22 -7.01 -2.04
N SER A 31 -0.23 -7.46 -0.87
CA SER A 31 -1.59 -8.00 -0.70
C SER A 31 -2.65 -6.92 -0.94
N LEU A 32 -2.42 -5.70 -0.43
CA LEU A 32 -3.29 -4.56 -0.65
C LEU A 32 -3.34 -4.16 -2.13
N GLN A 33 -2.19 -4.09 -2.80
CA GLN A 33 -2.11 -3.79 -4.23
C GLN A 33 -2.82 -4.84 -5.08
N LEU A 34 -2.66 -6.12 -4.75
CA LEU A 34 -3.35 -7.21 -5.44
C LEU A 34 -4.87 -7.08 -5.27
N GLN A 35 -5.34 -6.79 -4.06
CA GLN A 35 -6.76 -6.60 -3.79
C GLN A 35 -7.33 -5.43 -4.60
N ALA A 36 -6.66 -4.27 -4.57
CA ALA A 36 -7.09 -3.11 -5.33
C ALA A 36 -7.10 -3.38 -6.85
N ALA A 37 -6.09 -4.08 -7.37
CA ALA A 37 -6.05 -4.45 -8.78
C ALA A 37 -7.23 -5.37 -9.17
N LYS A 38 -7.58 -6.33 -8.31
CA LYS A 38 -8.74 -7.20 -8.52
C LYS A 38 -10.06 -6.42 -8.53
N GLU A 39 -10.22 -5.46 -7.63
CA GLU A 39 -11.41 -4.60 -7.56
C GLU A 39 -11.55 -3.74 -8.82
N ILE A 40 -10.45 -3.16 -9.32
CA ILE A 40 -10.45 -2.40 -10.58
C ILE A 40 -10.88 -3.30 -11.74
N LEU A 41 -10.35 -4.52 -11.83
CA LEU A 41 -10.74 -5.46 -12.88
C LEU A 41 -12.22 -5.83 -12.80
N ALA A 42 -12.73 -6.12 -11.60
CA ALA A 42 -14.15 -6.41 -11.38
C ALA A 42 -15.04 -5.24 -11.85
N GLU A 43 -14.68 -4.01 -11.49
CA GLU A 43 -15.44 -2.81 -11.87
C GLU A 43 -15.40 -2.55 -13.39
N VAL A 44 -14.21 -2.54 -13.99
CA VAL A 44 -14.02 -2.21 -15.42
C VAL A 44 -14.73 -3.22 -16.33
N PHE A 45 -14.67 -4.50 -15.97
CA PHE A 45 -15.25 -5.57 -16.77
C PHE A 45 -16.70 -5.92 -16.36
N GLY A 46 -17.22 -5.36 -15.27
CA GLY A 46 -18.56 -5.65 -14.76
C GLY A 46 -18.73 -7.10 -14.32
N ILE A 47 -17.66 -7.71 -13.80
CA ILE A 47 -17.61 -9.11 -13.32
C ILE A 47 -17.38 -9.16 -11.82
N THR A 48 -17.57 -10.33 -11.22
CA THR A 48 -17.35 -10.56 -9.79
C THR A 48 -15.87 -10.77 -9.46
N LEU A 49 -15.50 -10.56 -8.19
CA LEU A 49 -14.14 -10.86 -7.71
C LEU A 49 -13.79 -12.35 -7.84
N ASP A 50 -14.77 -13.24 -7.66
CA ASP A 50 -14.59 -14.69 -7.82
C ASP A 50 -14.25 -15.05 -9.27
N GLU A 51 -14.90 -14.40 -10.24
CA GLU A 51 -14.58 -14.57 -11.67
C GLU A 51 -13.17 -14.07 -11.99
N VAL A 52 -12.75 -12.93 -11.40
CA VAL A 52 -11.37 -12.43 -11.52
C VAL A 52 -10.37 -13.44 -10.96
N ASP A 53 -10.62 -14.01 -9.78
CA ASP A 53 -9.76 -15.02 -9.18
C ASP A 53 -9.63 -16.26 -10.05
N GLU A 54 -10.75 -16.73 -10.60
CA GLU A 54 -10.76 -17.88 -11.50
C GLU A 54 -9.99 -17.60 -12.78
N MET A 55 -10.12 -16.40 -13.36
CA MET A 55 -9.33 -15.97 -14.53
C MET A 55 -7.82 -15.98 -14.24
N ILE A 56 -7.41 -15.45 -13.09
CA ILE A 56 -6.00 -15.45 -12.66
C ILE A 56 -5.51 -16.90 -12.45
N ARG A 57 -6.35 -17.76 -11.86
CA ARG A 57 -6.04 -19.18 -11.64
C ARG A 57 -5.86 -19.93 -12.96
N LEU A 58 -6.78 -19.75 -13.90
CA LEU A 58 -6.72 -20.37 -15.24
C LEU A 58 -5.48 -19.90 -16.00
N ARG A 59 -5.22 -18.58 -16.05
CA ARG A 59 -4.01 -18.00 -16.67
C ARG A 59 -2.72 -18.58 -16.10
N ARG A 60 -2.64 -18.77 -14.78
CA ARG A 60 -1.48 -19.40 -14.12
C ARG A 60 -1.33 -20.87 -14.52
N LYS A 61 -2.43 -21.62 -14.57
CA LYS A 61 -2.44 -23.03 -14.96
C LYS A 61 -2.02 -23.23 -16.42
N GLU A 62 -2.47 -22.34 -17.30
CA GLU A 62 -2.15 -22.36 -18.72
C GLU A 62 -0.70 -21.93 -19.02
N GLN A 63 0.06 -21.50 -18.01
CA GLN A 63 1.43 -20.96 -18.14
C GLN A 63 1.52 -19.93 -19.28
N VAL A 64 0.47 -19.14 -19.47
CA VAL A 64 0.46 -18.11 -20.50
C VAL A 64 1.50 -17.07 -20.11
N LEU A 65 2.63 -17.08 -20.81
CA LEU A 65 3.66 -16.08 -20.66
C LEU A 65 3.04 -14.71 -20.92
N TRP A 66 3.22 -13.80 -19.97
CA TRP A 66 2.90 -12.41 -20.22
C TRP A 66 3.75 -11.94 -21.41
N PRO A 67 3.16 -11.25 -22.41
CA PRO A 67 3.94 -10.76 -23.54
C PRO A 67 5.10 -9.92 -23.03
N GLU A 68 6.29 -10.12 -23.60
CA GLU A 68 7.55 -9.55 -23.09
C GLU A 68 7.49 -8.02 -22.89
N ARG A 69 6.71 -7.35 -23.74
CA ARG A 69 6.40 -5.92 -23.70
C ARG A 69 5.77 -5.42 -22.40
N PHE A 70 5.19 -6.29 -21.56
CA PHE A 70 4.61 -5.91 -20.27
C PHE A 70 5.62 -5.92 -19.12
N TRP A 71 6.85 -6.43 -19.34
CA TRP A 71 7.93 -6.35 -18.34
C TRP A 71 8.73 -5.03 -18.39
N LEU A 72 8.36 -4.09 -19.28
CA LEU A 72 8.97 -2.75 -19.33
C LEU A 72 8.50 -1.87 -18.16
N GLY A 73 9.05 -2.16 -16.98
CA GLY A 73 9.00 -1.27 -15.81
C GLY A 73 10.28 -1.32 -14.98
N ALA A 74 11.32 -2.01 -15.44
CA ALA A 74 12.57 -2.20 -14.71
C ALA A 74 13.83 -1.89 -15.55
N ASP A 75 13.70 -1.05 -16.57
CA ASP A 75 14.86 -0.50 -17.30
C ASP A 75 14.91 1.02 -17.15
N GLU A 76 15.13 1.47 -15.90
CA GLU A 76 15.75 2.77 -15.64
C GLU A 76 17.15 2.51 -15.08
N SER A 77 18.12 2.24 -15.95
CA SER A 77 19.50 2.72 -15.75
C SER A 77 20.47 2.29 -16.85
N HIS A 78 21.29 3.28 -17.24
CA HIS A 78 22.61 3.17 -17.85
C HIS A 78 22.70 3.00 -19.37
N GLY A 79 22.56 4.13 -20.08
CA GLY A 79 23.57 4.55 -21.05
C GLY A 79 24.01 5.96 -20.64
N GLY A 80 25.26 6.28 -20.34
CA GLY A 80 26.50 5.75 -20.87
C GLY A 80 27.28 6.99 -21.33
N ASP A 81 28.22 7.44 -20.51
CA ASP A 81 29.15 8.53 -20.82
C ASP A 81 29.78 8.33 -22.20
N ALA A 82 29.84 9.43 -22.96
CA ALA A 82 30.67 9.58 -24.15
C ALA A 82 31.46 10.89 -24.03
#